data_AF-A0AAE8M9Y7-F1
#
_entry.id   AF-A0AAE8M9Y7-F1
#
_cell.length_a   1.000
_cell.length_b   1.000
_cell.length_c   1.000
_cell.angle_alpha   90.00
_cell.angle_beta   90.00
_cell.angle_gamma   90.00
#
_symmetry.space_group_name_H-M   'P 1'
#
loop_
_entity.id
_entity.type
_entity.pdbx_description
1 polymer ?
#
loop_
_entity_poly.entity_id
_entity_poly.type
_entity_poly.pdbx_seq_one_letter_code
_entity_poly.pdbx_strand_id
1 'polypeptide(L)'
;MRFSTKLFISYAFDWVVLIIILAVSVVVGNLAPNKRAFSLVNPNISQGDTIPLVPAAILSLVFPAVAIAIVVLVFVPGGMVPKNTSWVLIWRRKLWELHVGLLGLALSFVSTFFFVQCMKNLLGKPRPNMLSRCEPDLANARDYLVAGFANSLADGRLYSAGICQQRDSAKLDEGFRSFPSGHSSISAAGLVYLTLFLASKLAVNIPFAQSSKEWRHDAFPSSSGGYGPSTSSFPPADNGSNLQLKSQRLQAAGAPLYLLVLVIVPFALAIYINCSRWFDYEHDGFDIIFAFLMGTVAAYYSFRFYHLPIARGAGWAWRSRTQDRAFWAGVGKLGYVGNTGEIDHAATDPISETDGNWSPRVHSSGPDLRGHDMELHEVDSRV
;
A
#
# COMPACT_ATOMS: atom_id res chain seq x y z
N MET A 1 18.42 -12.33 16.02
CA MET A 1 18.28 -12.73 14.60
C MET A 1 19.66 -12.78 13.96
N ARG A 2 20.16 -13.99 13.66
CA ARG A 2 21.15 -14.18 12.59
C ARG A 2 20.37 -14.01 11.29
N PHE A 3 20.80 -13.13 10.38
CA PHE A 3 20.16 -13.02 9.07
C PHE A 3 20.41 -14.34 8.34
N SER A 4 19.36 -15.11 8.13
CA SER A 4 19.46 -16.30 7.31
C SER A 4 19.66 -15.88 5.87
N THR A 5 20.66 -16.44 5.19
CA THR A 5 20.89 -16.22 3.76
C THR A 5 19.63 -16.48 2.94
N LYS A 6 18.83 -17.49 3.31
CA LYS A 6 17.55 -17.81 2.65
C LYS A 6 16.56 -16.65 2.72
N LEU A 7 16.47 -15.97 3.86
CA LEU A 7 15.56 -14.84 4.05
C LEU A 7 16.00 -13.63 3.21
N PHE A 8 17.32 -13.36 3.19
CA PHE A 8 17.88 -12.29 2.37
C PHE A 8 17.61 -12.52 0.87
N ILE A 9 17.85 -13.74 0.38
CA ILE A 9 17.59 -14.09 -1.03
C ILE A 9 16.10 -13.93 -1.37
N SER A 10 15.20 -14.31 -0.47
CA SER A 10 13.75 -14.13 -0.68
C SER A 10 13.37 -12.65 -0.89
N TYR A 11 13.88 -11.73 -0.08
CA TYR A 11 13.61 -10.30 -0.29
C TYR A 11 14.38 -9.69 -1.48
N ALA A 12 15.58 -10.19 -1.77
CA ALA A 12 16.29 -9.81 -2.99
C ALA A 12 15.50 -10.22 -4.25
N PHE A 13 14.86 -11.39 -4.21
CA PHE A 13 13.99 -11.86 -5.29
C PHE A 13 12.78 -10.94 -5.49
N ASP A 14 12.17 -10.41 -4.43
CA ASP A 14 11.08 -9.42 -4.55
C ASP A 14 11.52 -8.18 -5.36
N TRP A 15 12.73 -7.66 -5.10
CA TRP A 15 13.29 -6.54 -5.87
C TRP A 15 13.57 -6.91 -7.32
N VAL A 16 14.10 -8.11 -7.57
CA VAL A 16 14.32 -8.61 -8.94
C VAL A 16 13.00 -8.69 -9.72
N VAL A 17 11.93 -9.20 -9.11
CA VAL A 17 10.59 -9.24 -9.72
C VAL A 17 10.11 -7.83 -10.07
N LEU A 18 10.26 -6.86 -9.16
CA LEU A 18 9.89 -5.46 -9.43
C LEU A 18 10.70 -4.86 -10.59
N ILE A 19 12.01 -5.12 -10.65
CA ILE A 19 12.88 -4.65 -11.73
C ILE A 19 12.49 -5.28 -13.06
N ILE A 20 12.18 -6.58 -13.09
CA ILE A 20 11.72 -7.26 -14.32
C ILE A 20 10.41 -6.65 -14.81
N ILE A 21 9.42 -6.45 -13.93
CA ILE A 21 8.14 -5.85 -14.31
C ILE A 21 8.36 -4.42 -14.82
N LEU A 22 9.24 -3.64 -14.18
CA LEU A 22 9.59 -2.30 -14.64
C LEU A 22 10.23 -2.34 -16.03
N ALA A 23 11.18 -3.24 -16.27
CA ALA A 23 11.83 -3.39 -17.57
C ALA A 23 10.81 -3.77 -18.67
N VAL A 24 9.92 -4.73 -18.38
CA VAL A 24 8.81 -5.09 -19.28
C VAL A 24 7.92 -3.88 -19.55
N SER A 25 7.60 -3.08 -18.53
CA SER A 25 6.77 -1.89 -18.69
C SER A 25 7.40 -0.84 -19.60
N VAL A 26 8.73 -0.64 -19.50
CA VAL A 26 9.48 0.27 -20.38
C VAL A 26 9.48 -0.25 -21.82
N VAL A 27 9.72 -1.56 -22.02
CA VAL A 27 9.67 -2.17 -23.34
C VAL A 27 8.29 -2.01 -23.96
N VAL A 28 7.23 -2.32 -23.20
CA VAL A 28 5.85 -2.13 -23.65
C VAL A 28 5.63 -0.68 -24.04
N GLY A 29 6.00 0.29 -23.19
CA GLY A 29 5.80 1.73 -23.45
C GLY A 29 6.46 2.26 -24.72
N ASN A 30 7.56 1.64 -25.16
CA ASN A 30 8.27 2.01 -26.39
C ASN A 30 7.65 1.41 -27.67
N LEU A 31 6.67 0.50 -27.55
CA LEU A 31 5.93 0.00 -28.70
C LEU A 31 4.99 1.07 -29.24
N ALA A 32 4.82 1.09 -30.57
CA ALA A 32 3.86 1.97 -31.23
C ALA A 32 2.45 1.69 -30.69
N PRO A 33 1.69 2.72 -30.29
CA PRO A 33 0.34 2.53 -29.78
C PRO A 33 -0.62 2.20 -30.93
N ASN A 34 -1.75 1.61 -30.58
CA ASN A 34 -2.89 1.57 -31.48
C ASN A 34 -3.30 3.00 -31.88
N LYS A 35 -3.73 3.22 -33.12
CA LYS A 35 -4.11 4.55 -33.62
C LYS A 35 -5.55 4.51 -34.07
N ARG A 36 -6.45 5.00 -33.21
CA ARG A 36 -7.88 5.05 -33.54
C ARG A 36 -8.14 6.13 -34.60
N ALA A 37 -9.09 5.83 -35.49
CA ALA A 37 -9.57 6.83 -36.44
C ALA A 37 -10.23 8.00 -35.69
N PHE A 38 -10.07 9.21 -36.22
CA PHE A 38 -10.53 10.45 -35.58
C PHE A 38 -11.13 11.41 -36.60
N SER A 39 -11.95 12.36 -36.13
CA SER A 39 -12.55 13.39 -36.98
C SER A 39 -11.77 14.69 -36.87
N LEU A 40 -11.48 15.33 -38.00
CA LEU A 40 -10.73 16.60 -38.05
C LEU A 40 -11.50 17.79 -37.47
N VAL A 41 -12.84 17.70 -37.40
CA VAL A 41 -13.70 18.77 -36.88
C VAL A 41 -14.03 18.62 -35.39
N ASN A 42 -13.48 17.60 -34.73
CA ASN A 42 -13.79 17.34 -33.32
C ASN A 42 -13.09 18.39 -32.42
N PRO A 43 -13.84 19.22 -31.68
CA PRO A 43 -13.26 20.27 -30.84
C PRO A 43 -12.42 19.71 -29.69
N ASN A 44 -12.75 18.51 -29.21
CA ASN A 44 -12.06 17.88 -28.08
C ASN A 44 -10.62 17.49 -28.39
N ILE A 45 -10.19 17.45 -29.67
CA ILE A 45 -8.83 17.07 -30.10
C ILE A 45 -8.08 18.19 -30.82
N SER A 46 -8.67 19.39 -30.83
CA SER A 46 -8.20 20.57 -31.58
C SER A 46 -7.49 21.62 -30.72
N GLN A 47 -7.18 21.30 -29.47
CA GLN A 47 -6.54 22.22 -28.53
C GLN A 47 -5.07 22.45 -28.89
N GLY A 48 -4.54 23.62 -28.53
CA GLY A 48 -3.15 23.99 -28.76
C GLY A 48 -2.17 23.26 -27.84
N ASP A 49 -0.91 23.17 -28.26
CA ASP A 49 0.18 22.64 -27.43
C ASP A 49 0.53 23.65 -26.32
N THR A 50 0.54 23.19 -25.06
CA THR A 50 1.03 23.96 -23.91
C THR A 50 2.31 23.37 -23.32
N ILE A 51 2.98 24.19 -22.50
CA ILE A 51 4.34 24.02 -21.99
C ILE A 51 4.47 22.70 -21.19
N PRO A 52 5.59 21.97 -21.34
CA PRO A 52 5.76 20.68 -20.66
C PRO A 52 6.07 20.86 -19.16
N LEU A 53 5.30 20.22 -18.29
CA LEU A 53 5.56 20.16 -16.84
C LEU A 53 6.37 18.90 -16.48
N VAL A 54 7.68 18.94 -16.74
CA VAL A 54 8.60 17.78 -16.66
C VAL A 54 9.03 17.30 -15.25
N PRO A 55 8.80 17.96 -14.09
CA PRO A 55 9.24 17.40 -12.79
C PRO A 55 8.35 16.32 -12.15
N ALA A 56 7.18 16.00 -12.70
CA ALA A 56 6.12 15.27 -11.96
C ALA A 56 6.49 13.83 -11.55
N ALA A 57 7.20 13.08 -12.39
CA ALA A 57 7.58 11.70 -12.09
C ALA A 57 8.64 11.65 -10.97
N ILE A 58 9.62 12.56 -11.02
CA ILE A 58 10.65 12.71 -9.97
C ILE A 58 9.99 13.09 -8.65
N LEU A 59 9.08 14.07 -8.69
CA LEU A 59 8.33 14.51 -7.51
C LEU A 59 7.42 13.42 -6.94
N SER A 60 6.97 12.47 -7.75
CA SER A 60 6.07 11.40 -7.31
C SER A 60 6.79 10.14 -6.83
N LEU A 61 8.10 10.01 -7.06
CA LEU A 61 8.89 8.85 -6.61
C LEU A 61 9.98 9.24 -5.61
N VAL A 62 10.81 10.21 -5.97
CA VAL A 62 11.99 10.61 -5.17
C VAL A 62 11.55 11.31 -3.90
N PHE A 63 10.61 12.25 -3.98
CA PHE A 63 10.12 12.94 -2.79
C PHE A 63 9.47 11.98 -1.79
N PRO A 64 8.55 11.06 -2.17
CA PRO A 64 8.07 10.03 -1.26
C PRO A 64 9.15 9.14 -0.67
N ALA A 65 10.13 8.68 -1.47
CA ALA A 65 11.21 7.83 -0.97
C ALA A 65 12.06 8.56 0.09
N VAL A 66 12.41 9.83 -0.17
CA VAL A 66 13.17 10.67 0.75
C VAL A 66 12.34 10.96 2.01
N ALA A 67 11.06 11.30 1.87
CA ALA A 67 10.18 11.54 3.01
C ALA A 67 10.02 10.30 3.91
N ILE A 68 9.87 9.11 3.31
CA ILE A 68 9.86 7.82 4.04
C ILE A 68 11.18 7.65 4.80
N ALA A 69 12.32 7.87 4.15
CA ALA A 69 13.63 7.74 4.78
C ALA A 69 13.77 8.68 5.97
N ILE A 70 13.42 9.96 5.83
CA ILE A 70 13.46 10.94 6.91
C ILE A 70 12.57 10.50 8.07
N VAL A 71 11.32 10.13 7.80
CA VAL A 71 10.37 9.74 8.84
C VAL A 71 10.84 8.50 9.61
N VAL A 72 11.36 7.50 8.91
CA VAL A 72 11.89 6.28 9.54
C VAL A 72 13.16 6.59 10.34
N LEU A 73 14.09 7.36 9.79
CA LEU A 73 15.35 7.67 10.46
C LEU A 73 15.15 8.55 11.69
N VAL A 74 14.14 9.42 11.72
CA VAL A 74 13.86 10.33 12.83
C VAL A 74 12.91 9.70 13.87
N PHE A 75 11.77 9.15 13.45
CA PHE A 75 10.68 8.76 14.37
C PHE A 75 10.65 7.28 14.75
N VAL A 76 11.40 6.41 14.07
CA VAL A 76 11.52 4.98 14.43
C VAL A 76 12.83 4.76 15.15
N PRO A 77 12.92 4.05 16.29
CA PRO A 77 11.82 3.44 17.02
C PRO A 77 11.05 4.47 17.84
N GLY A 78 9.74 4.31 17.90
CA GLY A 78 8.91 5.12 18.79
C GLY A 78 9.26 4.90 20.27
N GLY A 79 8.68 5.73 21.15
CA GLY A 79 8.97 5.73 22.59
C GLY A 79 8.62 4.46 23.38
N MET A 80 8.13 3.41 22.71
CA MET A 80 7.81 2.10 23.33
C MET A 80 9.03 1.17 23.46
N VAL A 81 10.20 1.55 22.95
CA VAL A 81 11.42 0.73 23.09
C VAL A 81 12.04 0.94 24.48
N PRO A 82 12.34 -0.14 25.25
CA PRO A 82 12.99 -0.03 26.55
C PRO A 82 14.31 0.75 26.46
N LYS A 83 14.59 1.61 27.45
CA LYS A 83 15.78 2.48 27.49
C LYS A 83 17.11 1.71 27.40
N ASN A 84 17.13 0.43 27.79
CA ASN A 84 18.31 -0.43 27.79
C ASN A 84 18.51 -1.22 26.48
N THR A 85 17.83 -0.84 25.39
CA THR A 85 17.95 -1.56 24.11
C THR A 85 19.26 -1.21 23.40
N SER A 86 20.00 -2.23 22.96
CA SER A 86 21.24 -2.02 22.21
C SER A 86 20.98 -1.30 20.87
N TRP A 87 21.88 -0.37 20.52
CA TRP A 87 21.89 0.39 19.27
C TRP A 87 21.74 -0.49 18.02
N VAL A 88 22.33 -1.68 18.03
CA VAL A 88 22.25 -2.63 16.90
C VAL A 88 20.81 -3.07 16.64
N LEU A 89 19.99 -3.27 17.69
CA LEU A 89 18.59 -3.65 17.52
C LEU A 89 17.76 -2.47 16.98
N ILE A 90 18.06 -1.26 17.44
CA ILE A 90 17.42 -0.02 16.99
C ILE A 90 17.62 0.17 15.49
N TRP A 91 18.86 0.07 15.00
CA TRP A 91 19.15 0.20 13.57
C TRP A 91 18.57 -0.93 12.74
N ARG A 92 18.58 -2.16 13.25
CA ARG A 92 17.90 -3.27 12.58
C ARG A 92 16.42 -2.98 12.38
N ARG A 93 15.74 -2.38 13.37
CA ARG A 93 14.33 -1.99 13.20
C ARG A 93 14.15 -0.83 12.22
N LYS A 94 14.98 0.22 12.31
CA LYS A 94 14.95 1.34 11.36
C LYS A 94 15.14 0.85 9.92
N LEU A 95 16.15 0.04 9.66
CA LEU A 95 16.43 -0.51 8.33
C LEU A 95 15.31 -1.43 7.84
N TRP A 96 14.70 -2.22 8.73
CA TRP A 96 13.53 -3.03 8.38
C TRP A 96 12.34 -2.17 7.93
N GLU A 97 11.98 -1.16 8.73
CA GLU A 97 10.89 -0.24 8.40
C GLU A 97 11.17 0.53 7.10
N LEU A 98 12.42 0.95 6.89
CA LEU A 98 12.82 1.64 5.67
C LEU A 98 12.70 0.73 4.45
N HIS A 99 13.24 -0.49 4.54
CA HIS A 99 13.19 -1.47 3.47
C HIS A 99 11.74 -1.80 3.07
N VAL A 100 10.88 -2.07 4.04
CA VAL A 100 9.47 -2.40 3.80
C VAL A 100 8.68 -1.18 3.26
N GLY A 101 8.97 0.02 3.76
CA GLY A 101 8.43 1.28 3.23
C GLY A 101 8.79 1.51 1.76
N LEU A 102 10.06 1.30 1.40
CA LEU A 102 10.53 1.46 0.02
C LEU A 102 10.02 0.34 -0.90
N LEU A 103 9.95 -0.91 -0.42
CA LEU A 103 9.35 -2.01 -1.18
C LEU A 103 7.88 -1.75 -1.50
N GLY A 104 7.10 -1.24 -0.54
CA GLY A 104 5.71 -0.90 -0.79
C GLY A 104 5.55 0.27 -1.77
N LEU A 105 6.37 1.32 -1.64
CA LEU A 105 6.38 2.42 -2.61
C LEU A 105 6.74 1.92 -4.01
N ALA A 106 7.77 1.08 -4.13
CA ALA A 106 8.19 0.51 -5.40
C ALA A 106 7.09 -0.37 -6.02
N LEU A 107 6.43 -1.22 -5.22
CA LEU A 107 5.30 -2.03 -5.66
C LEU A 107 4.15 -1.16 -6.18
N SER A 108 3.80 -0.08 -5.46
CA SER A 108 2.77 0.89 -5.90
C SER A 108 3.12 1.49 -7.27
N PHE A 109 4.34 1.97 -7.41
CA PHE A 109 4.80 2.68 -8.61
C PHE A 109 4.91 1.74 -9.81
N VAL A 110 5.58 0.60 -9.66
CA VAL A 110 5.84 -0.35 -10.75
C VAL A 110 4.53 -0.96 -11.24
N SER A 111 3.62 -1.35 -10.35
CA SER A 111 2.31 -1.89 -10.75
C SER A 111 1.51 -0.84 -11.54
N THR A 112 1.43 0.39 -11.04
CA THR A 112 0.74 1.48 -11.74
C THR A 112 1.36 1.77 -13.11
N PHE A 113 2.68 1.86 -13.18
CA PHE A 113 3.40 2.11 -14.42
C PHE A 113 3.13 1.02 -15.46
N PHE A 114 3.18 -0.25 -15.05
CA PHE A 114 2.86 -1.39 -15.92
C PHE A 114 1.46 -1.27 -16.55
N PHE A 115 0.43 -1.07 -15.73
CA PHE A 115 -0.95 -0.97 -16.24
C PHE A 115 -1.13 0.24 -17.17
N VAL A 116 -0.54 1.39 -16.83
CA VAL A 116 -0.62 2.59 -17.67
C VAL A 116 -0.01 2.35 -19.05
N GLN A 117 1.19 1.76 -19.13
CA GLN A 117 1.86 1.51 -20.41
C GLN A 117 1.08 0.53 -21.28
N CYS A 118 0.58 -0.56 -20.67
CA CYS A 118 -0.27 -1.53 -21.35
C CYS A 118 -1.55 -0.87 -21.91
N MET A 119 -2.25 -0.10 -21.09
CA MET A 119 -3.52 0.52 -21.49
C MET A 119 -3.32 1.60 -22.55
N LYS A 120 -2.29 2.44 -22.42
CA LYS A 120 -1.97 3.47 -23.41
C LYS A 120 -1.76 2.89 -24.80
N ASN A 121 -1.00 1.79 -24.89
CA ASN A 121 -0.68 1.18 -26.18
C ASN A 121 -1.82 0.34 -26.75
N LEU A 122 -2.63 -0.32 -25.89
CA LEU A 122 -3.79 -1.08 -26.34
C LEU A 122 -4.93 -0.16 -26.83
N LEU A 123 -5.19 0.93 -26.11
CA LEU A 123 -6.37 1.75 -26.35
C LEU A 123 -6.14 2.82 -27.40
N GLY A 124 -4.99 3.50 -27.44
CA GLY A 124 -4.69 4.39 -28.56
C GLY A 124 -5.60 5.62 -28.67
N LYS A 125 -6.06 6.16 -27.53
CA LYS A 125 -6.98 7.29 -27.48
C LYS A 125 -6.26 8.61 -27.86
N PRO A 126 -6.76 9.36 -28.86
CA PRO A 126 -6.25 10.69 -29.18
C PRO A 126 -6.32 11.66 -28.00
N ARG A 127 -5.27 12.49 -27.83
CA ARG A 127 -5.22 13.58 -26.86
C ARG A 127 -6.00 14.81 -27.30
N PRO A 128 -6.29 15.74 -26.37
CA PRO A 128 -6.92 16.99 -26.73
C PRO A 128 -6.09 17.89 -27.63
N ASN A 129 -4.76 17.73 -27.62
CA ASN A 129 -3.81 18.38 -28.52
C ASN A 129 -3.27 17.43 -29.61
N MET A 130 -4.05 16.43 -30.05
CA MET A 130 -3.58 15.49 -31.07
C MET A 130 -3.51 16.14 -32.46
N LEU A 131 -4.47 16.99 -32.84
CA LEU A 131 -4.48 17.62 -34.17
C LEU A 131 -3.31 18.60 -34.38
N SER A 132 -2.92 19.34 -33.35
CA SER A 132 -1.73 20.21 -33.39
C SER A 132 -0.43 19.42 -33.60
N ARG A 133 -0.38 18.18 -33.09
CA ARG A 133 0.78 17.27 -33.27
C ARG A 133 0.76 16.57 -34.62
N CYS A 134 -0.43 16.23 -35.13
CA CYS A 134 -0.64 15.47 -36.35
C CYS A 134 -0.27 16.24 -37.62
N GLU A 135 -0.60 17.54 -37.69
CA GLU A 135 -0.45 18.37 -38.91
C GLU A 135 -1.11 17.68 -40.13
N PRO A 136 -2.45 17.64 -40.19
CA PRO A 136 -3.16 16.79 -41.16
C PRO A 136 -3.02 17.29 -42.61
N ASP A 137 -2.83 16.35 -43.53
CA ASP A 137 -2.86 16.60 -44.98
C ASP A 137 -4.30 16.79 -45.47
N LEU A 138 -4.72 18.05 -45.56
CA LEU A 138 -6.05 18.39 -46.07
C LEU A 138 -6.16 18.23 -47.59
N ALA A 139 -5.05 18.25 -48.34
CA ALA A 139 -5.08 18.12 -49.80
C ALA A 139 -5.44 16.69 -50.22
N ASN A 140 -4.89 15.69 -49.52
CA ASN A 140 -5.09 14.27 -49.80
C ASN A 140 -6.04 13.58 -48.80
N ALA A 141 -6.86 14.34 -48.07
CA ALA A 141 -7.70 13.82 -47.00
C ALA A 141 -8.63 12.65 -47.44
N ARG A 142 -9.05 12.63 -48.71
CA ARG A 142 -9.92 11.56 -49.24
C ARG A 142 -9.27 10.18 -49.21
N ASP A 143 -7.95 10.12 -49.37
CA ASP A 143 -7.22 8.85 -49.43
C ASP A 143 -7.09 8.17 -48.05
N TYR A 144 -7.26 8.97 -46.98
CA TYR A 144 -7.16 8.51 -45.60
C TYR A 144 -8.53 8.33 -44.91
N LEU A 145 -9.62 8.43 -45.67
CA LEU A 145 -10.97 8.28 -45.15
C LEU A 145 -11.24 6.81 -44.79
N VAL A 146 -11.53 6.54 -43.51
CA VAL A 146 -11.82 5.18 -43.01
C VAL A 146 -13.32 4.93 -42.95
N ALA A 147 -14.07 5.89 -42.42
CA ALA A 147 -15.50 5.77 -42.18
C ALA A 147 -16.15 7.14 -42.00
N GLY A 148 -17.47 7.17 -41.86
CA GLY A 148 -18.21 8.35 -41.45
C GLY A 148 -19.07 8.95 -42.56
N PHE A 149 -20.06 9.73 -42.14
CA PHE A 149 -21.03 10.39 -43.00
C PHE A 149 -20.87 11.90 -42.87
N ALA A 150 -20.90 12.61 -43.99
CA ALA A 150 -20.89 14.06 -44.00
C ALA A 150 -22.11 14.56 -44.77
N ASN A 151 -22.82 15.51 -44.20
CA ASN A 151 -23.88 16.27 -44.88
C ASN A 151 -23.64 17.77 -44.68
N SER A 152 -24.55 18.59 -45.20
CA SER A 152 -24.45 20.05 -45.12
C SER A 152 -24.51 20.63 -43.70
N LEU A 153 -24.90 19.83 -42.69
CA LEU A 153 -25.10 20.26 -41.31
C LEU A 153 -24.03 19.72 -40.35
N ALA A 154 -23.39 18.59 -40.67
CA ALA A 154 -22.40 17.94 -39.82
C ALA A 154 -21.39 17.13 -40.65
N ASP A 155 -20.12 17.21 -40.25
CA ASP A 155 -19.07 16.35 -40.77
C ASP A 155 -18.70 15.29 -39.73
N GLY A 156 -19.15 14.05 -39.97
CA GLY A 156 -18.85 12.88 -39.15
C GLY A 156 -17.75 11.99 -39.75
N ARG A 157 -16.95 12.48 -40.70
CA ARG A 157 -15.87 11.70 -41.33
C ARG A 157 -14.77 11.38 -40.33
N LEU A 158 -14.26 10.16 -40.45
CA LEU A 158 -13.18 9.60 -39.65
C LEU A 158 -12.01 9.27 -40.56
N TYR A 159 -10.85 9.78 -40.18
CA TYR A 159 -9.61 9.65 -40.90
C TYR A 159 -8.64 8.74 -40.14
N SER A 160 -7.85 8.00 -40.89
CA SER A 160 -6.73 7.20 -40.36
C SER A 160 -5.60 8.12 -39.92
N ALA A 161 -4.78 7.68 -38.96
CA ALA A 161 -3.57 8.40 -38.55
C ALA A 161 -2.53 8.57 -39.67
N GLY A 162 -2.69 7.89 -40.82
CA GLY A 162 -1.88 8.13 -42.01
C GLY A 162 -2.04 9.52 -42.63
N ILE A 163 -3.08 10.28 -42.28
CA ILE A 163 -3.28 11.67 -42.74
C ILE A 163 -2.28 12.65 -42.14
N CYS A 164 -1.61 12.28 -41.05
CA CYS A 164 -0.68 13.16 -40.33
C CYS A 164 0.65 13.32 -41.10
N GLN A 165 1.07 14.56 -41.35
CA GLN A 165 2.34 14.86 -42.03
C GLN A 165 3.55 14.92 -41.09
N GLN A 166 3.32 14.79 -39.78
CA GLN A 166 4.35 14.86 -38.74
C GLN A 166 5.49 13.85 -38.99
N ARG A 167 6.73 14.35 -39.08
CA ARG A 167 7.93 13.51 -39.33
C ARG A 167 8.43 12.79 -38.09
N ASP A 168 8.14 13.34 -36.91
CA ASP A 168 8.48 12.71 -35.64
C ASP A 168 7.40 11.70 -35.23
N SER A 169 7.71 10.40 -35.39
CA SER A 169 6.81 9.32 -35.00
C SER A 169 6.57 9.27 -33.49
N ALA A 170 7.52 9.68 -32.65
CA ALA A 170 7.35 9.69 -31.20
C ALA A 170 6.36 10.79 -30.77
N LYS A 171 6.45 11.98 -31.38
CA LYS A 171 5.49 13.08 -31.15
C LYS A 171 4.07 12.66 -31.56
N LEU A 172 3.94 11.97 -32.70
CA LEU A 172 2.66 11.46 -33.17
C LEU A 172 2.11 10.36 -32.25
N ASP A 173 2.94 9.37 -31.89
CA ASP A 173 2.55 8.27 -31.01
C ASP A 173 2.10 8.78 -29.63
N GLU A 174 2.78 9.78 -29.07
CA GLU A 174 2.37 10.40 -27.81
C GLU A 174 1.00 11.09 -27.91
N GLY A 175 0.65 11.61 -29.09
CA GLY A 175 -0.69 12.15 -29.39
C GLY A 175 -1.81 11.10 -29.32
N PHE A 176 -1.50 9.80 -29.49
CA PHE A 176 -2.45 8.69 -29.35
C PHE A 176 -2.39 7.99 -27.99
N ARG A 177 -1.62 8.52 -27.03
CA ARG A 177 -1.48 7.97 -25.68
C ARG A 177 -2.17 8.88 -24.63
N SER A 178 -3.44 9.22 -24.82
CA SER A 178 -4.20 10.01 -23.83
C SER A 178 -4.62 9.20 -22.61
N PHE A 179 -5.22 8.03 -22.82
CA PHE A 179 -5.82 7.27 -21.74
C PHE A 179 -4.99 6.05 -21.33
N PRO A 180 -4.77 5.81 -20.03
CA PRO A 180 -5.00 6.71 -18.89
C PRO A 180 -3.86 7.74 -18.73
N SER A 181 -4.11 8.81 -17.95
CA SER A 181 -3.09 9.84 -17.68
C SER A 181 -1.95 9.31 -16.81
N GLY A 182 -0.75 9.16 -17.39
CA GLY A 182 0.42 8.64 -16.66
C GLY A 182 0.87 9.53 -15.49
N HIS A 183 0.78 10.85 -15.63
CA HIS A 183 1.09 11.81 -14.56
C HIS A 183 0.14 11.67 -13.37
N SER A 184 -1.15 11.52 -13.65
CA SER A 184 -2.18 11.44 -12.63
C SER A 184 -2.12 10.11 -11.87
N SER A 185 -1.87 9.00 -12.58
CA SER A 185 -1.72 7.69 -11.95
C SER A 185 -0.43 7.59 -11.12
N ILE A 186 0.70 8.11 -11.63
CA ILE A 186 1.99 8.03 -10.93
C ILE A 186 2.02 8.94 -9.70
N SER A 187 1.46 10.15 -9.80
CA SER A 187 1.32 11.05 -8.65
C SER A 187 0.44 10.45 -7.56
N ALA A 188 -0.69 9.83 -7.93
CA ALA A 188 -1.49 9.07 -7.00
C ALA A 188 -0.70 7.92 -6.35
N ALA A 189 -0.06 7.08 -7.16
CA ALA A 189 0.67 5.90 -6.69
C ALA A 189 1.75 6.24 -5.65
N GLY A 190 2.47 7.35 -5.81
CA GLY A 190 3.52 7.76 -4.89
C GLY A 190 3.05 8.62 -3.72
N LEU A 191 2.27 9.68 -3.99
CA LEU A 191 1.89 10.65 -2.97
C LEU A 191 0.71 10.18 -2.11
N VAL A 192 -0.22 9.38 -2.65
CA VAL A 192 -1.22 8.71 -1.82
C VAL A 192 -0.57 7.63 -0.96
N TYR A 193 0.41 6.89 -1.50
CA TYR A 193 1.18 5.94 -0.69
C TYR A 193 1.90 6.66 0.46
N LEU A 194 2.55 7.80 0.19
CA LEU A 194 3.17 8.63 1.21
C LEU A 194 2.15 9.12 2.25
N THR A 195 0.96 9.54 1.81
CA THR A 195 -0.14 9.96 2.69
C THR A 195 -0.53 8.83 3.64
N LEU A 196 -0.75 7.61 3.12
CA LEU A 196 -1.07 6.43 3.93
C LEU A 196 0.08 6.07 4.89
N PHE A 197 1.32 6.15 4.41
CA PHE A 197 2.51 5.90 5.21
C PHE A 197 2.61 6.87 6.39
N LEU A 198 2.51 8.18 6.13
CA LEU A 198 2.54 9.22 7.16
C LEU A 198 1.37 9.08 8.13
N ALA A 199 0.15 8.81 7.63
CA ALA A 199 -1.01 8.56 8.46
C ALA A 199 -0.77 7.41 9.45
N SER A 200 -0.11 6.34 8.99
CA SER A 200 0.26 5.21 9.83
C SER A 200 1.31 5.58 10.89
N LYS A 201 2.38 6.27 10.51
CA LYS A 201 3.50 6.62 11.41
C LYS A 201 3.13 7.67 12.44
N LEU A 202 2.23 8.59 12.09
CA LEU A 202 1.78 9.68 12.94
C LEU A 202 0.46 9.37 13.66
N ALA A 203 -0.06 8.14 13.54
CA ALA A 203 -1.33 7.69 14.10
C ALA A 203 -2.53 8.59 13.73
N VAL A 204 -2.51 9.23 12.56
CA VAL A 204 -3.62 10.03 12.05
C VAL A 204 -4.65 9.08 11.43
N ASN A 205 -5.72 8.84 12.15
CA ASN A 205 -6.85 8.02 11.70
C ASN A 205 -8.16 8.60 12.24
N ILE A 206 -9.27 8.28 11.58
CA ILE A 206 -10.59 8.59 12.10
C ILE A 206 -10.80 7.68 13.32
N PRO A 207 -11.03 8.24 14.53
CA PRO A 207 -11.17 7.46 15.74
C PRO A 207 -12.35 6.50 15.60
N PHE A 208 -12.07 5.20 15.68
CA PHE A 208 -13.07 4.14 15.62
C PHE A 208 -13.13 3.43 16.96
N ALA A 209 -14.29 3.51 17.63
CA ALA A 209 -14.55 2.72 18.83
C ALA A 209 -14.93 1.30 18.42
N GLN A 210 -14.21 0.29 18.93
CA GLN A 210 -14.62 -1.10 18.73
C GLN A 210 -15.88 -1.37 19.57
N SER A 211 -16.86 -2.03 18.96
CA SER A 211 -18.00 -2.60 19.68
C SER A 211 -17.49 -3.77 20.53
N SER A 212 -17.30 -3.51 21.82
CA SER A 212 -17.18 -4.56 22.83
C SER A 212 -18.60 -4.92 23.30
N LYS A 213 -18.81 -6.17 23.70
CA LYS A 213 -20.12 -6.67 24.14
C LYS A 213 -20.61 -6.03 25.47
N GLU A 214 -19.78 -5.23 26.14
CA GLU A 214 -20.06 -4.78 27.50
C GLU A 214 -19.56 -3.33 27.72
N TRP A 215 -20.28 -2.31 27.24
CA TRP A 215 -19.94 -0.90 27.54
C TRP A 215 -21.19 -0.03 27.77
N ARG A 216 -21.10 0.92 28.71
CA ARG A 216 -22.09 1.99 28.95
C ARG A 216 -21.72 3.27 28.19
N HIS A 217 -22.72 3.97 27.67
CA HIS A 217 -22.57 5.28 27.00
C HIS A 217 -22.65 6.44 28.01
N ASP A 218 -21.82 6.43 29.05
CA ASP A 218 -21.89 7.49 30.07
C ASP A 218 -21.13 8.75 29.63
N ALA A 219 -21.78 9.91 29.77
CA ALA A 219 -21.23 11.19 29.33
C ALA A 219 -20.22 11.80 30.33
N PHE A 220 -20.29 11.41 31.59
CA PHE A 220 -19.44 11.88 32.68
C PHE A 220 -19.04 10.70 33.58
N PRO A 221 -17.75 10.41 33.79
CA PRO A 221 -17.31 9.29 34.65
C PRO A 221 -17.43 9.58 36.16
N SER A 222 -18.03 10.71 36.56
CA SER A 222 -18.10 11.16 37.95
C SER A 222 -19.55 11.28 38.43
N SER A 223 -20.26 10.16 38.54
CA SER A 223 -21.46 10.07 39.39
C SER A 223 -21.86 8.62 39.71
N SER A 224 -20.88 7.78 40.06
CA SER A 224 -21.17 6.49 40.72
C SER A 224 -20.52 6.43 42.10
N GLY A 225 -20.59 7.54 42.84
CA GLY A 225 -20.19 7.64 44.24
C GLY A 225 -21.35 8.16 45.09
N GLY A 226 -22.09 7.22 45.69
CA GLY A 226 -22.79 7.37 46.98
C GLY A 226 -24.21 7.95 47.00
N TYR A 227 -25.21 7.13 47.40
CA TYR A 227 -25.97 7.30 48.65
C TYR A 227 -27.01 6.16 48.88
N GLY A 228 -26.97 5.52 50.06
CA GLY A 228 -27.99 4.56 50.56
C GLY A 228 -27.45 3.73 51.75
N PRO A 229 -28.15 3.62 52.89
CA PRO A 229 -27.52 3.50 54.21
C PRO A 229 -27.08 2.08 54.61
N SER A 230 -26.11 2.09 55.53
CA SER A 230 -25.36 1.00 56.17
C SER A 230 -26.19 -0.13 56.81
N THR A 231 -25.77 -1.38 56.57
CA THR A 231 -25.66 -2.44 57.60
C THR A 231 -24.66 -3.52 57.18
N SER A 232 -23.93 -4.05 58.18
CA SER A 232 -23.05 -5.23 58.22
C SER A 232 -21.70 -5.20 57.49
N SER A 233 -20.67 -4.81 58.27
CA SER A 233 -19.38 -5.49 58.47
C SER A 233 -19.04 -6.69 57.58
N PHE A 234 -18.24 -6.48 56.52
CA PHE A 234 -17.16 -7.35 56.01
C PHE A 234 -16.34 -6.52 54.98
N PRO A 235 -14.99 -6.52 54.99
CA PRO A 235 -14.25 -6.03 53.83
C PRO A 235 -14.48 -7.02 52.68
N PRO A 236 -14.93 -6.59 51.48
CA PRO A 236 -14.99 -7.52 50.36
C PRO A 236 -13.56 -7.90 50.00
N ALA A 237 -13.28 -9.20 49.99
CA ALA A 237 -12.12 -9.74 49.33
C ALA A 237 -12.12 -9.25 47.88
N ASP A 238 -11.07 -8.52 47.50
CA ASP A 238 -10.82 -8.03 46.16
C ASP A 238 -10.48 -9.22 45.25
N ASN A 239 -11.51 -9.98 44.87
CA ASN A 239 -11.46 -10.88 43.75
C ASN A 239 -11.46 -10.02 42.49
N GLY A 240 -10.30 -9.92 41.85
CA GLY A 240 -10.00 -9.06 40.70
C GLY A 240 -10.83 -9.32 39.44
N SER A 241 -12.12 -9.05 39.51
CA SER A 241 -13.04 -8.86 38.39
C SER A 241 -13.46 -7.39 38.27
N ASN A 242 -12.59 -6.46 38.68
CA ASN A 242 -12.64 -5.06 38.26
C ASN A 242 -12.28 -4.97 36.77
N LEU A 243 -13.15 -5.53 35.92
CA LEU A 243 -13.12 -5.36 34.48
C LEU A 243 -13.39 -3.87 34.26
N GLN A 244 -12.29 -3.12 34.15
CA GLN A 244 -12.27 -1.68 34.07
C GLN A 244 -13.11 -1.27 32.87
N LEU A 245 -14.36 -0.89 33.13
CA LEU A 245 -15.36 -0.59 32.12
C LEU A 245 -14.99 0.75 31.46
N LYS A 246 -14.01 0.72 30.55
CA LYS A 246 -13.44 1.93 29.92
C LYS A 246 -14.44 2.46 28.91
N SER A 247 -14.99 3.64 29.17
CA SER A 247 -15.88 4.31 28.22
C SER A 247 -15.21 4.48 26.86
N GLN A 248 -15.97 4.30 25.77
CA GLN A 248 -15.47 4.42 24.39
C GLN A 248 -14.78 5.77 24.12
N ARG A 249 -15.17 6.83 24.85
CA ARG A 249 -14.58 8.18 24.74
C ARG A 249 -13.14 8.26 25.27
N LEU A 250 -12.76 7.39 26.21
CA LEU A 250 -11.38 7.33 26.74
C LEU A 250 -10.45 6.49 25.87
N GLN A 251 -10.99 5.75 24.89
CA GLN A 251 -10.21 4.80 24.09
C GLN A 251 -9.65 5.43 22.80
N ALA A 252 -10.20 6.56 22.35
CA ALA A 252 -9.78 7.21 21.13
C ALA A 252 -9.90 8.74 21.23
N ALA A 253 -8.86 9.43 20.78
CA ALA A 253 -8.86 10.88 20.57
C ALA A 253 -8.48 11.17 19.12
N GLY A 254 -9.01 12.26 18.57
CA GLY A 254 -8.57 12.75 17.27
C GLY A 254 -7.10 13.17 17.32
N ALA A 255 -6.36 12.91 16.24
CA ALA A 255 -5.01 13.42 16.11
C ALA A 255 -5.03 14.97 16.05
N PRO A 256 -4.00 15.65 16.58
CA PRO A 256 -3.92 17.10 16.51
C PRO A 256 -3.81 17.59 15.05
N LEU A 257 -4.42 18.74 14.77
CA LEU A 257 -4.61 19.24 13.40
C LEU A 257 -3.31 19.44 12.62
N TYR A 258 -2.20 19.80 13.28
CA TYR A 258 -0.92 19.98 12.59
C TYR A 258 -0.37 18.66 11.99
N LEU A 259 -0.64 17.51 12.61
CA LEU A 259 -0.28 16.20 12.04
C LEU A 259 -1.19 15.86 10.86
N LEU A 260 -2.47 16.22 10.93
CA LEU A 260 -3.40 16.05 9.82
C LEU A 260 -2.96 16.86 8.59
N VAL A 261 -2.53 18.11 8.78
CA VAL A 261 -1.98 18.95 7.70
C VAL A 261 -0.77 18.28 7.06
N LEU A 262 0.19 17.79 7.87
CA LEU A 262 1.39 17.09 7.36
C LEU A 262 1.00 15.86 6.51
N VAL A 263 0.00 15.09 6.95
CA VAL A 263 -0.50 13.92 6.22
C VAL A 263 -1.21 14.30 4.91
N ILE A 264 -1.96 15.41 4.87
CA ILE A 264 -2.74 15.82 3.69
C ILE A 264 -1.88 16.50 2.62
N VAL A 265 -0.76 17.14 2.97
CA VAL A 265 0.09 17.89 2.02
C VAL A 265 0.48 17.06 0.78
N PRO A 266 0.98 15.81 0.90
CA PRO A 266 1.28 14.99 -0.28
C PRO A 266 0.05 14.70 -1.14
N PHE A 267 -1.11 14.44 -0.53
CA PHE A 267 -2.36 14.22 -1.25
C PHE A 267 -2.79 15.47 -2.02
N ALA A 268 -2.70 16.65 -1.40
CA ALA A 268 -2.99 17.93 -2.05
C ALA A 268 -2.04 18.20 -3.23
N LEU A 269 -0.76 17.85 -3.08
CA LEU A 269 0.22 17.93 -4.18
C LEU A 269 -0.15 17.01 -5.34
N ALA A 270 -0.68 15.81 -5.06
CA ALA A 270 -1.16 14.90 -6.10
C ALA A 270 -2.34 15.50 -6.88
N ILE A 271 -3.29 16.10 -6.16
CA ILE A 271 -4.42 16.83 -6.78
C ILE A 271 -3.92 17.98 -7.66
N TYR A 272 -2.97 18.77 -7.17
CA TYR A 272 -2.38 19.86 -7.96
C TYR A 272 -1.77 19.36 -9.28
N ILE A 273 -1.01 18.26 -9.24
CA ILE A 273 -0.44 17.64 -10.46
C ILE A 273 -1.56 17.24 -11.42
N ASN A 274 -2.66 16.65 -10.94
CA ASN A 274 -3.81 16.28 -11.78
C ASN A 274 -4.47 17.51 -12.42
N CYS A 275 -4.70 18.57 -11.64
CA CYS A 275 -5.29 19.81 -12.14
C CYS A 275 -4.42 20.44 -13.24
N SER A 276 -3.09 20.36 -13.12
CA SER A 276 -2.19 20.83 -14.18
C SER A 276 -2.39 20.10 -15.51
N ARG A 277 -2.73 18.81 -15.48
CA ARG A 277 -2.95 18.02 -16.72
C ARG A 277 -4.23 18.40 -17.44
N TRP A 278 -5.24 18.83 -16.69
CA TRP A 278 -6.48 19.37 -17.25
C TRP A 278 -6.25 20.78 -17.81
N PHE A 279 -5.53 21.63 -17.07
CA PHE A 279 -5.21 22.99 -17.50
C PHE A 279 -4.36 23.03 -18.77
N ASP A 280 -3.40 22.11 -18.91
CA ASP A 280 -2.51 22.02 -20.08
C ASP A 280 -3.14 21.27 -21.27
N TYR A 281 -4.46 20.99 -21.27
CA TYR A 281 -5.16 20.27 -22.34
C TYR A 281 -4.48 18.95 -22.78
N GLU A 282 -3.74 18.30 -21.88
CA GLU A 282 -3.04 17.04 -22.19
C GLU A 282 -3.98 15.83 -22.05
N HIS A 283 -5.03 15.96 -21.23
CA HIS A 283 -5.94 14.87 -20.91
C HIS A 283 -7.37 15.35 -20.65
N ASP A 284 -8.33 14.51 -21.03
CA ASP A 284 -9.71 14.66 -20.57
C ASP A 284 -9.84 14.34 -19.08
N GLY A 285 -10.90 14.85 -18.45
CA GLY A 285 -11.12 14.74 -17.01
C GLY A 285 -11.36 13.30 -16.59
N PHE A 286 -12.03 12.52 -17.44
CA PHE A 286 -12.19 11.08 -17.23
C PHE A 286 -10.84 10.35 -17.22
N ASP A 287 -9.92 10.70 -18.12
CA ASP A 287 -8.59 10.09 -18.21
C ASP A 287 -7.78 10.37 -16.94
N ILE A 288 -7.97 11.55 -16.34
CA ILE A 288 -7.34 11.97 -15.09
C ILE A 288 -7.96 11.25 -13.89
N ILE A 289 -9.30 11.25 -13.76
CA ILE A 289 -10.01 10.64 -12.63
C ILE A 289 -9.77 9.13 -12.58
N PHE A 290 -9.88 8.45 -13.73
CA PHE A 290 -9.63 7.02 -13.83
C PHE A 290 -8.19 6.68 -13.46
N ALA A 291 -7.23 7.44 -13.98
CA ALA A 291 -5.81 7.26 -13.67
C ALA A 291 -5.52 7.46 -12.18
N PHE A 292 -6.08 8.50 -11.57
CA PHE A 292 -5.90 8.80 -10.16
C PHE A 292 -6.49 7.70 -9.27
N LEU A 293 -7.68 7.20 -9.60
CA LEU A 293 -8.31 6.08 -8.90
C LEU A 293 -7.44 4.82 -9.00
N MET A 294 -6.97 4.48 -10.20
CA MET A 294 -6.10 3.33 -10.43
C MET A 294 -4.81 3.41 -9.59
N GLY A 295 -4.13 4.57 -9.60
CA GLY A 295 -2.94 4.77 -8.77
C GLY A 295 -3.24 4.74 -7.27
N THR A 296 -4.39 5.25 -6.85
CA THR A 296 -4.87 5.18 -5.45
C THR A 296 -5.11 3.74 -5.01
N VAL A 297 -5.71 2.91 -5.85
CA VAL A 297 -5.93 1.48 -5.58
C VAL A 297 -4.60 0.75 -5.45
N ALA A 298 -3.64 1.01 -6.35
CA ALA A 298 -2.29 0.45 -6.27
C ALA A 298 -1.56 0.88 -4.99
N ALA A 299 -1.66 2.16 -4.61
CA ALA A 299 -1.09 2.69 -3.37
C ALA A 299 -1.71 2.04 -2.13
N TYR A 300 -3.04 1.90 -2.09
CA TYR A 300 -3.72 1.25 -0.99
C TYR A 300 -3.35 -0.24 -0.87
N TYR A 301 -3.39 -0.98 -1.98
CA TYR A 301 -3.03 -2.40 -2.00
C TYR A 301 -1.59 -2.61 -1.52
N SER A 302 -0.63 -1.90 -2.12
CA SER A 302 0.78 -2.00 -1.76
C SER A 302 1.06 -1.58 -0.32
N PHE A 303 0.38 -0.54 0.19
CA PHE A 303 0.47 -0.15 1.58
C PHE A 303 0.00 -1.28 2.49
N ARG A 304 -1.18 -1.87 2.24
CA ARG A 304 -1.73 -2.96 3.07
C ARG A 304 -0.94 -4.27 2.97
N PHE A 305 -0.30 -4.52 1.83
CA PHE A 305 0.58 -5.66 1.63
C PHE A 305 1.80 -5.63 2.58
N TYR A 306 2.30 -4.43 2.90
CA TYR A 306 3.54 -4.24 3.66
C TYR A 306 3.35 -3.66 5.07
N HIS A 307 2.24 -2.99 5.33
CA HIS A 307 1.94 -2.33 6.59
C HIS A 307 0.64 -2.84 7.23
N LEU A 308 0.64 -2.83 8.56
CA LEU A 308 -0.55 -3.07 9.36
C LEU A 308 -1.62 -1.98 9.09
N PRO A 309 -2.91 -2.28 9.35
CA PRO A 309 -3.97 -1.29 9.16
C PRO A 309 -3.70 -0.04 10.02
N ILE A 310 -3.92 1.15 9.47
CA ILE A 310 -3.63 2.43 10.15
C ILE A 310 -4.28 2.49 11.54
N ALA A 311 -5.53 2.04 11.67
CA ALA A 311 -6.29 2.08 12.93
C ALA A 311 -5.83 1.07 14.00
N ARG A 312 -5.09 0.01 13.66
CA ARG A 312 -4.72 -1.08 14.59
C ARG A 312 -3.23 -1.40 14.64
N GLY A 313 -2.46 -0.88 13.68
CA GLY A 313 -1.09 -1.26 13.45
C GLY A 313 -0.06 -0.50 14.28
N ALA A 314 -0.47 0.53 15.03
CA ALA A 314 0.43 1.45 15.73
C ALA A 314 1.59 1.97 14.84
N GLY A 315 1.33 2.12 13.54
CA GLY A 315 2.30 2.56 12.54
C GLY A 315 3.36 1.54 12.14
N TRP A 316 3.24 0.26 12.51
CA TRP A 316 4.26 -0.74 12.21
C TRP A 316 4.08 -1.43 10.85
N ALA A 317 5.21 -1.72 10.19
CA ALA A 317 5.24 -2.67 9.09
C ALA A 317 4.98 -4.11 9.57
N TRP A 318 4.57 -4.98 8.65
CA TRP A 318 4.51 -6.42 8.93
C TRP A 318 5.88 -6.97 9.33
N ARG A 319 5.87 -8.07 10.09
CA ARG A 319 7.09 -8.79 10.48
C ARG A 319 7.73 -9.47 9.25
N SER A 320 9.03 -9.69 9.31
CA SER A 320 9.76 -10.50 8.32
C SER A 320 9.23 -11.94 8.23
N ARG A 321 9.31 -12.53 7.03
CA ARG A 321 9.02 -13.96 6.76
C ARG A 321 9.90 -14.85 7.63
N THR A 322 9.44 -16.06 7.95
CA THR A 322 10.29 -17.09 8.55
C THR A 322 11.10 -17.84 7.50
N GLN A 323 12.25 -18.40 7.91
CA GLN A 323 13.19 -19.05 6.99
C GLN A 323 12.60 -20.29 6.29
N ASP A 324 11.74 -21.02 6.98
CA ASP A 324 11.03 -22.21 6.48
C ASP A 324 9.94 -21.87 5.47
N ARG A 325 9.43 -20.64 5.48
CA ARG A 325 8.36 -20.14 4.60
C ARG A 325 8.83 -18.98 3.72
N ALA A 326 10.15 -18.84 3.50
CA ALA A 326 10.71 -17.63 2.88
C ALA A 326 10.23 -17.40 1.45
N PHE A 327 10.08 -18.45 0.63
CA PHE A 327 9.64 -18.34 -0.77
C PHE A 327 8.17 -18.74 -0.96
N TRP A 328 7.69 -19.67 -0.14
CA TRP A 328 6.35 -20.21 -0.22
C TRP A 328 5.93 -20.75 1.13
N ALA A 329 4.74 -20.37 1.61
CA ALA A 329 4.21 -20.86 2.88
C ALA A 329 3.68 -22.30 2.77
N GLY A 330 3.23 -22.72 1.59
CA GLY A 330 2.49 -23.97 1.42
C GLY A 330 0.99 -23.78 1.57
N VAL A 331 0.21 -24.64 0.92
CA VAL A 331 -1.23 -24.76 1.16
C VAL A 331 -1.43 -25.37 2.56
N GLY A 332 -2.39 -24.86 3.32
CA GLY A 332 -2.70 -25.34 4.68
C GLY A 332 -1.92 -24.66 5.81
N LYS A 333 -0.99 -23.74 5.52
CA LYS A 333 -0.31 -22.95 6.57
C LYS A 333 -0.88 -21.54 6.66
N LEU A 334 -1.09 -21.06 7.89
CA LEU A 334 -1.49 -19.67 8.18
C LEU A 334 -0.32 -18.70 7.91
N GLY A 335 -0.15 -18.32 6.64
CA GLY A 335 0.75 -17.26 6.21
C GLY A 335 2.25 -17.56 6.30
N TYR A 336 3.05 -16.50 6.11
CA TYR A 336 4.51 -16.55 5.96
C TYR A 336 5.29 -16.47 7.29
N VAL A 337 4.59 -16.53 8.42
CA VAL A 337 5.17 -16.52 9.77
C VAL A 337 4.67 -17.74 10.53
N GLY A 338 5.57 -18.51 11.14
CA GLY A 338 5.23 -19.61 12.04
C GLY A 338 6.47 -20.33 12.56
N ASN A 339 6.32 -21.14 13.62
CA ASN A 339 7.41 -21.97 14.11
C ASN A 339 7.44 -23.33 13.38
N THR A 340 8.63 -23.91 13.23
CA THR A 340 8.79 -25.28 12.76
C THR A 340 8.12 -26.24 13.76
N GLY A 341 6.97 -26.80 13.40
CA GLY A 341 6.16 -27.71 14.24
C GLY A 341 4.71 -27.28 14.45
N GLU A 342 4.33 -26.06 14.03
CA GLU A 342 2.95 -25.57 14.15
C GLU A 342 2.11 -26.12 12.99
N ILE A 343 1.64 -27.35 13.17
CA ILE A 343 0.53 -27.94 12.41
C ILE A 343 -0.74 -27.66 13.23
N ASP A 344 -1.59 -26.78 12.72
CA ASP A 344 -3.01 -26.57 13.03
C ASP A 344 -3.52 -26.81 14.46
N HIS A 345 -3.56 -25.74 15.26
CA HIS A 345 -4.61 -25.52 16.26
C HIS A 345 -5.29 -24.16 16.01
N ALA A 346 -5.92 -24.02 14.84
CA ALA A 346 -6.74 -22.84 14.52
C ALA A 346 -8.06 -23.21 13.84
N ALA A 347 -8.54 -24.43 14.09
CA ALA A 347 -9.82 -24.92 13.57
C ALA A 347 -10.61 -25.70 14.64
N THR A 348 -10.64 -25.19 15.88
CA THR A 348 -11.67 -25.51 16.87
C THR A 348 -11.67 -24.42 17.93
N ASP A 349 -12.39 -23.34 17.68
CA ASP A 349 -13.11 -22.68 18.78
C ASP A 349 -14.46 -23.41 18.89
N PRO A 350 -14.68 -24.31 19.86
CA PRO A 350 -16.04 -24.66 20.23
C PRO A 350 -16.58 -23.53 21.12
N ILE A 351 -17.66 -22.92 20.63
CA ILE A 351 -18.62 -22.16 21.42
C ILE A 351 -19.01 -23.01 22.65
N SER A 352 -19.13 -22.35 23.80
CA SER A 352 -19.37 -22.88 25.14
C SER A 352 -20.31 -24.09 25.26
N GLU A 353 -20.00 -25.02 26.17
CA GLU A 353 -20.91 -25.39 27.27
C GLU A 353 -20.24 -26.30 28.34
N THR A 354 -20.49 -25.93 29.60
CA THR A 354 -20.61 -26.74 30.83
C THR A 354 -19.39 -27.41 31.50
N ASP A 355 -19.17 -26.95 32.75
CA ASP A 355 -18.88 -27.67 33.99
C ASP A 355 -17.82 -28.78 34.04
N GLY A 356 -16.81 -28.58 34.89
CA GLY A 356 -15.96 -29.69 35.34
C GLY A 356 -14.60 -29.31 35.93
N ASN A 357 -14.60 -28.66 37.09
CA ASN A 357 -13.66 -28.84 38.19
C ASN A 357 -12.26 -29.45 37.90
N TRP A 358 -11.20 -28.62 37.82
CA TRP A 358 -9.86 -29.07 38.29
C TRP A 358 -8.90 -27.90 38.62
N SER A 359 -8.34 -27.94 39.82
CA SER A 359 -7.41 -26.98 40.43
C SER A 359 -5.98 -27.06 39.88
N PRO A 360 -5.20 -25.95 39.81
CA PRO A 360 -3.78 -26.00 39.45
C PRO A 360 -2.89 -26.16 40.69
N ARG A 361 -1.98 -27.16 40.67
CA ARG A 361 -0.87 -27.22 41.62
C ARG A 361 0.43 -26.81 40.92
N VAL A 362 0.97 -25.70 41.39
CA VAL A 362 2.30 -25.14 41.15
C VAL A 362 3.39 -26.15 41.51
N HIS A 363 4.51 -26.20 40.76
CA HIS A 363 5.84 -26.27 41.38
C HIS A 363 6.97 -25.97 40.38
N SER A 364 7.64 -24.85 40.63
CA SER A 364 9.04 -24.57 40.30
C SER A 364 9.99 -25.38 41.18
N SER A 365 11.10 -25.88 40.62
CA SER A 365 12.50 -25.84 41.13
C SER A 365 13.31 -27.07 40.67
N GLY A 366 14.50 -26.84 40.08
CA GLY A 366 15.57 -27.86 39.94
C GLY A 366 16.18 -28.24 41.32
N PRO A 367 17.22 -29.10 41.40
CA PRO A 367 18.53 -28.83 40.78
C PRO A 367 19.34 -30.06 40.29
N ASP A 368 20.53 -29.74 39.74
CA ASP A 368 21.75 -30.52 39.45
C ASP A 368 21.92 -31.90 40.12
N LEU A 369 22.56 -32.83 39.40
CA LEU A 369 23.76 -33.55 39.88
C LEU A 369 24.53 -34.23 38.74
N ARG A 370 25.82 -34.43 39.03
CA ARG A 370 27.01 -34.60 38.19
C ARG A 370 27.32 -36.10 37.96
N GLY A 371 28.19 -36.41 37.00
CA GLY A 371 28.45 -37.76 36.47
C GLY A 371 29.44 -38.66 37.22
N HIS A 372 29.63 -39.88 36.67
CA HIS A 372 30.73 -40.86 36.70
C HIS A 372 30.17 -42.15 36.05
N ASP A 373 30.67 -42.64 34.91
CA ASP A 373 31.88 -43.45 34.63
C ASP A 373 31.63 -44.97 34.58
N MET A 374 32.19 -45.57 33.51
CA MET A 374 32.74 -46.93 33.35
C MET A 374 31.85 -48.19 33.16
N GLU A 375 31.96 -48.70 31.92
CA GLU A 375 32.44 -50.02 31.49
C GLU A 375 31.72 -51.36 31.82
N LEU A 376 31.48 -52.07 30.70
CA LEU A 376 31.70 -53.51 30.40
C LEU A 376 30.90 -54.58 31.17
N HIS A 377 30.12 -55.37 30.41
CA HIS A 377 30.36 -56.81 30.32
C HIS A 377 29.72 -57.41 29.05
N GLU A 378 30.46 -58.33 28.45
CA GLU A 378 30.25 -59.08 27.21
C GLU A 378 29.58 -60.46 27.48
N VAL A 379 29.14 -61.12 26.39
CA VAL A 379 28.82 -62.56 26.21
C VAL A 379 27.40 -62.96 26.71
N ASP A 380 26.48 -63.55 25.94
CA ASP A 380 26.58 -64.87 25.31
C ASP A 380 25.44 -65.21 24.29
N SER A 381 25.80 -66.21 23.49
CA SER A 381 25.26 -67.03 22.41
C SER A 381 23.76 -67.34 22.18
N ARG A 382 23.50 -67.54 20.87
CA ARG A 382 22.73 -68.61 20.17
C ARG A 382 21.31 -68.96 20.66
N VAL A 383 20.32 -68.81 19.77
CA VAL A 383 19.79 -69.87 18.87
C VAL A 383 19.26 -69.21 17.61
#